data_AF-A0A3P6AT41-F1
#
_entry.id   AF-A0A3P6AT41-F1
#
_cell.length_a   1.000
_cell.length_b   1.000
_cell.length_c   1.000
_cell.angle_alpha   90.00
_cell.angle_beta   90.00
_cell.angle_gamma   90.00
#
_symmetry.space_group_name_H-M   'P 1'
#
loop_
_entity.id
_entity.type
_entity.pdbx_description
1 polymer ?
#
loop_
_entity_poly.entity_id
_entity_poly.type
_entity_poly.pdbx_seq_one_letter_code
_entity_poly.pdbx_strand_id
1 'polypeptide(L)'
;MATLAVDVWRVGCTILEIATAKPPWSQFEGIYDNIIFLFTHLSNYSKVQVVCLCQVAAIFKIGNSKEMPEIPDHLSNDAKNFIRLCLQRNPTVRPTAVSF
;
A
#
# COMPACT_ATOMS: atom_id res chain seq x y z
N MET A 1 -6.88 20.04 2.99
CA MET A 1 -6.34 19.69 1.65
C MET A 1 -5.50 18.41 1.72
N ALA A 2 -4.38 18.38 2.46
CA ALA A 2 -3.51 17.18 2.54
C ALA A 2 -4.21 15.93 3.11
N THR A 3 -5.15 16.10 4.05
CA THR A 3 -5.94 15.00 4.65
C THR A 3 -6.82 14.29 3.63
N LEU A 4 -7.50 15.01 2.74
CA LEU A 4 -8.34 14.44 1.70
C LEU A 4 -7.53 13.61 0.70
N ALA A 5 -6.33 14.09 0.36
CA ALA A 5 -5.43 13.31 -0.47
C ALA A 5 -5.11 11.98 0.24
N VAL A 6 -4.72 12.00 1.52
CA VAL A 6 -4.41 10.78 2.30
C VAL A 6 -5.55 9.76 2.23
N ASP A 7 -6.81 10.18 2.34
CA ASP A 7 -7.96 9.29 2.24
C ASP A 7 -8.04 8.59 0.88
N VAL A 8 -7.81 9.32 -0.22
CA VAL A 8 -7.79 8.74 -1.58
C VAL A 8 -6.66 7.72 -1.75
N TRP A 9 -5.50 7.92 -1.10
CA TRP A 9 -4.44 6.91 -1.11
C TRP A 9 -4.81 5.67 -0.31
N ARG A 10 -5.44 5.84 0.85
CA ARG A 10 -5.95 4.71 1.64
C ARG A 10 -6.91 3.86 0.82
N VAL A 11 -7.83 4.50 0.09
CA VAL A 11 -8.74 3.80 -0.83
C VAL A 11 -7.97 3.04 -1.91
N GLY A 12 -6.97 3.66 -2.54
CA GLY A 12 -6.12 2.99 -3.54
C GLY A 12 -5.39 1.76 -2.98
N CYS A 13 -4.84 1.86 -1.77
CA CYS A 13 -4.22 0.72 -1.09
C CYS A 13 -5.22 -0.39 -0.79
N THR A 14 -6.42 -0.06 -0.28
CA THR A 14 -7.47 -1.04 0.04
C THR A 14 -7.94 -1.78 -1.21
N ILE A 15 -8.17 -1.06 -2.32
CA ILE A 15 -8.59 -1.69 -3.57
C ILE A 15 -7.49 -2.62 -4.09
N LEU A 16 -6.23 -2.19 -4.03
CA LEU A 16 -5.11 -3.01 -4.43
C LEU A 16 -5.02 -4.29 -3.58
N GLU A 17 -5.17 -4.17 -2.26
CA GLU A 17 -5.17 -5.29 -1.33
C GLU A 17 -6.32 -6.28 -1.60
N ILE A 18 -7.52 -5.78 -1.88
CA ILE A 18 -8.67 -6.60 -2.26
C ILE A 18 -8.41 -7.35 -3.57
N ALA A 19 -7.82 -6.66 -4.56
CA ALA A 19 -7.52 -7.23 -5.87
C ALA A 19 -6.42 -8.30 -5.83
N THR A 20 -5.41 -8.14 -4.95
CA THR A 20 -4.27 -9.05 -4.86
C THR A 20 -4.42 -10.12 -3.78
N ALA A 21 -5.35 -9.92 -2.84
CA ALA A 21 -5.40 -10.62 -1.56
C ALA A 21 -4.07 -10.56 -0.76
N LYS A 22 -3.26 -9.53 -1.01
CA LYS A 22 -1.92 -9.34 -0.46
C LYS A 22 -1.73 -7.86 -0.08
N PRO A 23 -0.95 -7.55 0.96
CA PRO A 23 -0.68 -6.16 1.29
C PRO A 23 0.05 -5.45 0.14
N PRO A 24 -0.12 -4.12 -0.01
CA PRO A 24 0.69 -3.33 -0.93
C PRO A 24 2.20 -3.55 -0.67
N TRP A 25 3.00 -3.68 -1.74
CA TRP A 25 4.44 -4.00 -1.68
C TRP A 25 4.81 -5.38 -1.11
N SER A 26 3.87 -6.34 -1.02
CA SER A 26 4.16 -7.73 -0.55
C SER A 26 5.31 -8.40 -1.31
N GLN A 27 5.56 -8.03 -2.56
CA GLN A 27 6.68 -8.51 -3.39
C GLN A 27 8.07 -8.23 -2.79
N PHE A 28 8.17 -7.29 -1.84
CA PHE A 28 9.43 -6.89 -1.20
C PHE A 28 9.55 -7.35 0.26
N GLU A 29 8.56 -8.07 0.80
CA GLU A 29 8.57 -8.52 2.21
C GLU A 29 9.82 -9.36 2.53
N GLY A 30 10.27 -10.22 1.59
CA GLY A 30 11.48 -11.05 1.74
C GLY A 30 12.79 -10.29 2.02
N ILE A 31 12.86 -8.98 1.77
CA ILE A 31 14.05 -8.15 2.05
C ILE A 31 14.05 -7.66 3.51
N TYR A 32 12.87 -7.50 4.11
CA TYR A 32 12.67 -6.95 5.45
C TYR A 32 12.25 -8.02 6.48
N ASP A 33 11.98 -9.25 6.02
CA ASP A 33 11.60 -10.40 6.84
C ASP A 33 12.55 -10.60 8.02
N ASN A 34 13.87 -10.43 7.87
CA ASN A 34 14.80 -10.61 8.99
C ASN A 34 14.57 -9.65 10.17
N ILE A 35 14.02 -8.45 9.94
CA ILE A 35 13.72 -7.46 10.99
C ILE A 35 12.25 -7.59 11.44
N ILE A 36 11.32 -7.79 10.51
CA ILE A 36 9.88 -7.92 10.81
C ILE A 36 9.57 -9.23 11.57
N PHE A 37 10.28 -10.32 11.25
CA PHE A 37 10.12 -11.62 11.90
C PHE A 37 10.62 -11.58 13.35
N LEU A 38 11.68 -10.81 13.67
CA LEU A 38 12.15 -10.60 15.05
C LEU A 38 11.07 -9.93 15.93
N PHE A 39 10.39 -8.90 15.41
CA PHE A 39 9.28 -8.26 16.13
C PHE A 39 8.05 -9.17 16.27
N THR A 40 7.80 -10.04 15.28
CA THR A 40 6.66 -10.98 15.27
C THR A 40 6.90 -12.21 16.15
N HIS A 41 8.15 -12.66 16.34
CA HIS A 41 8.47 -13.83 17.17
C HIS A 41 8.70 -13.49 18.66
N LEU A 42 9.10 -12.26 18.98
CA LEU A 42 9.27 -11.80 20.37
C LEU A 42 7.95 -11.44 21.06
N SER A 43 6.88 -11.30 20.29
CA SER A 43 5.58 -10.90 20.77
C SER A 43 4.58 -11.90 20.21
N ASN A 44 3.99 -12.72 21.07
CA ASN A 44 3.07 -13.83 20.77
C ASN A 44 1.75 -13.34 20.14
N TYR A 45 1.83 -12.62 19.02
CA TYR A 45 0.70 -11.93 18.41
C TYR A 45 0.18 -12.76 17.25
N SER A 46 -1.06 -13.19 17.43
CA SER A 46 -1.88 -13.81 16.41
C SER A 46 -1.93 -12.94 15.15
N LYS A 47 -2.20 -13.55 13.99
CA LYS A 47 -2.34 -13.00 12.63
C LYS A 47 -3.07 -11.64 12.47
N VAL A 48 -3.69 -11.12 13.52
CA VAL A 48 -4.45 -9.87 13.59
C VAL A 48 -3.57 -8.62 13.43
N GLN A 49 -2.26 -8.67 13.73
CA GLN A 49 -1.37 -7.49 13.68
C GLN A 49 -0.67 -7.26 12.33
N VAL A 50 -0.83 -8.17 11.36
CA VAL A 50 -0.19 -8.09 10.02
C VAL A 50 -0.61 -6.84 9.26
N VAL A 51 -1.81 -6.29 9.52
CA VAL A 51 -2.31 -5.05 8.89
C VAL A 51 -1.55 -3.79 9.34
N CYS A 52 -0.98 -3.77 10.56
CA CYS A 52 -0.22 -2.62 11.03
C CYS A 52 1.24 -2.65 10.52
N LEU A 53 1.82 -3.84 10.35
CA LEU A 53 3.19 -4.03 9.86
C LEU A 53 3.34 -3.70 8.37
N CYS A 54 2.34 -4.00 7.53
CA CYS A 54 2.38 -3.62 6.11
C CYS A 54 2.31 -2.09 5.90
N GLN A 55 1.70 -1.34 6.84
CA GLN A 55 1.80 0.13 6.83
C GLN A 55 3.23 0.61 7.13
N VAL A 56 3.94 -0.03 8.07
CA VAL A 56 5.33 0.31 8.40
C VAL A 56 6.28 -0.04 7.24
N ALA A 57 6.12 -1.21 6.63
CA ALA A 57 6.87 -1.61 5.43
C ALA A 57 6.60 -0.65 4.26
N ALA A 58 5.33 -0.27 4.04
CA ALA A 58 4.96 0.75 3.07
C ALA A 58 5.59 2.11 3.38
N ILE A 59 5.58 2.57 4.64
CA ILE A 59 6.19 3.84 5.05
C ILE A 59 7.70 3.82 4.82
N PHE A 60 8.39 2.73 5.20
CA PHE A 60 9.82 2.60 4.99
C PHE A 60 10.17 2.64 3.50
N LYS A 61 9.40 1.92 2.67
CA LYS A 61 9.60 1.89 1.21
C LYS A 61 9.24 3.22 0.57
N ILE A 62 8.16 3.89 0.98
CA ILE A 62 7.85 5.25 0.54
C ILE A 62 8.99 6.20 0.94
N GLY A 63 9.52 6.10 2.16
CA GLY A 63 10.64 6.94 2.61
C GLY A 63 11.93 6.74 1.82
N ASN A 64 12.25 5.50 1.46
CA ASN A 64 13.55 5.11 0.88
C ASN A 64 13.53 4.82 -0.63
N SER A 65 12.36 4.64 -1.24
CA SER A 65 12.18 4.30 -2.65
C SER A 65 11.04 5.12 -3.27
N LYS A 66 11.10 5.31 -4.60
CA LYS A 66 10.04 5.92 -5.41
C LYS A 66 9.15 4.87 -6.09
N GLU A 67 9.37 3.58 -5.83
CA GLU A 67 8.65 2.48 -6.45
C GLU A 67 7.20 2.38 -5.95
N MET A 68 6.27 2.32 -6.90
CA MET A 68 4.84 2.08 -6.69
C MET A 68 4.59 0.57 -6.48
N PRO A 69 3.55 0.14 -5.74
CA PRO A 69 3.29 -1.28 -5.60
C PRO A 69 2.83 -1.86 -6.93
N GLU A 70 3.07 -3.15 -7.13
CA GLU A 70 2.70 -3.85 -8.36
C GLU A 70 1.18 -3.91 -8.50
N ILE A 71 0.68 -3.51 -9.67
CA ILE A 71 -0.75 -3.54 -9.99
C ILE A 71 -1.01 -4.79 -10.83
N PRO A 72 -1.94 -5.68 -10.42
CA PRO A 72 -2.16 -6.95 -11.13
C PRO A 72 -2.62 -6.78 -12.56
N ASP A 73 -2.13 -7.65 -13.45
CA ASP A 73 -2.42 -7.52 -14.87
C ASP A 73 -3.84 -7.91 -15.28
N HIS A 74 -4.50 -8.73 -14.47
CA HIS A 74 -5.86 -9.22 -14.70
C HIS A 74 -6.95 -8.15 -14.44
N LEU A 75 -6.60 -6.99 -13.89
CA LEU A 75 -7.54 -5.89 -13.68
C LEU A 75 -7.89 -5.19 -14.98
N SER A 76 -9.11 -4.61 -15.04
CA SER A 76 -9.49 -3.74 -16.15
C SER A 76 -8.57 -2.53 -16.25
N ASN A 77 -8.44 -1.96 -17.46
CA ASN A 77 -7.57 -0.81 -17.66
C ASN A 77 -8.00 0.40 -16.82
N ASP A 78 -9.31 0.57 -16.61
CA ASP A 78 -9.89 1.61 -15.76
C ASP A 78 -9.49 1.41 -14.29
N ALA A 79 -9.58 0.17 -13.79
CA ALA A 79 -9.15 -0.14 -12.42
C ALA A 79 -7.64 0.11 -12.24
N LYS A 80 -6.81 -0.30 -13.22
CA LYS A 80 -5.38 -0.01 -13.20
C LYS A 80 -5.11 1.50 -13.16
N ASN A 81 -5.81 2.28 -13.98
CA ASN A 81 -5.65 3.74 -14.04
C ASN A 81 -6.11 4.41 -12.74
N PHE A 82 -7.24 3.99 -12.19
CA PHE A 82 -7.74 4.47 -10.91
C PHE A 82 -6.72 4.24 -9.79
N ILE A 83 -6.19 3.02 -9.65
CA ILE A 83 -5.18 2.70 -8.64
C ILE A 83 -3.92 3.55 -8.82
N ARG A 84 -3.43 3.74 -10.06
CA ARG A 84 -2.27 4.60 -10.36
C ARG A 84 -2.47 6.05 -9.95
N LEU A 85 -3.67 6.59 -10.12
CA LEU A 85 -4.01 7.96 -9.73
C LEU A 85 -4.09 8.09 -8.20
N CYS A 86 -4.68 7.12 -7.52
CA CYS A 86 -4.74 7.10 -6.06
C CYS A 86 -3.36 7.01 -5.41
N LEU A 87 -2.46 6.18 -5.96
CA LEU A 87 -1.13 5.89 -5.40
C LEU A 87 -0.03 6.84 -5.89
N GLN A 88 -0.40 8.02 -6.41
CA GLN A 88 0.55 9.09 -6.74
C GLN A 88 1.24 9.64 -5.50
N ARG A 89 2.57 9.67 -5.50
CA ARG A 89 3.38 10.14 -4.36
C ARG A 89 3.12 11.60 -4.02
N ASN A 90 2.99 12.44 -5.04
CA ASN A 90 2.68 13.84 -4.82
C ASN A 90 1.18 13.98 -4.49
N PRO A 91 0.80 14.44 -3.28
CA PRO A 91 -0.61 14.58 -2.91
C PRO A 91 -1.35 15.62 -3.75
N THR A 92 -0.66 16.57 -4.40
CA THR A 92 -1.32 17.62 -5.20
C THR A 92 -1.79 17.14 -6.57
N VAL A 93 -1.22 16.04 -7.08
CA VAL A 93 -1.64 15.46 -8.38
C VAL A 93 -2.67 14.35 -8.22
N ARG A 94 -2.98 13.97 -6.97
CA ARG A 94 -4.00 12.97 -6.67
C ARG A 94 -5.39 13.60 -6.89
N PRO A 95 -6.29 12.97 -7.67
CA PRO A 95 -7.63 13.48 -7.85
C PRO A 95 -8.41 13.46 -6.52
N THR A 96 -9.43 14.29 -6.43
CA THR A 96 -10.41 14.21 -5.34
C THR A 96 -11.35 13.02 -5.56
N ALA A 97 -11.95 12.49 -4.49
CA ALA A 97 -12.92 11.40 -4.59
C ALA A 97 -14.11 11.73 -5.53
N VAL A 98 -14.43 13.01 -5.72
CA VAL A 98 -15.53 13.49 -6.58
C VAL A 98 -15.13 13.57 -8.06
N SER A 99 -13.83 13.62 -8.36
CA SER A 99 -13.30 13.84 -9.71
C SER A 99 -12.85 12.55 -10.42
N PHE A 100 -13.09 11.39 -9.82
CA PHE A 100 -12.92 10.10 -10.48
C PHE A 100 -14.21 9.70 -11.19
#